data_AF-A0A6C0ESX9-F1
#
_entry.id   AF-A0A6C0ESX9-F1
#
_cell.length_a   1.000
_cell.length_b   1.000
_cell.length_c   1.000
_cell.angle_alpha   90.00
_cell.angle_beta   90.00
_cell.angle_gamma   90.00
#
_symmetry.space_group_name_H-M   'P 1'
#
loop_
_entity.id
_entity.type
_entity.pdbx_description
1 polymer ?
#
loop_
_entity_poly.entity_id
_entity_poly.type
_entity_poly.pdbx_seq_one_letter_code
_entity_poly.pdbx_strand_id
1 'polypeptide(L)'
;MVDVTNQENATKCCSKCGILKPLDRIVRNRNICKDCCNVKRKENYKALVLSGDVNKTCNNCNESKPQTSFSKRRNFCTDCSNEMRRNKYKTNEELRLKCIKSATEFKQQRAEERRKKKLDEIGIGNKKCSCCSVIKSKDNFRHNRLKCKICERDEPFEKFKRRVRGRIWYAIDKEWPTIKYLGCSSNEYLQWILHNDQNYTLENRGKVWHIDHVIPISTFDLNDKYQQLIAFNWRNTMPLAAKENLSKNNKILLPQIEQHYNHLLQYHKENNIEMPQEFIDLFAKHLVDGKPLKPSLPLTIGNVREELG
;
A
#
# COMPACT_ATOMS: atom_id res chain seq x y z
N MET A 1 -65.60 -10.28 51.53
CA MET A 1 -65.58 -11.68 51.03
C MET A 1 -64.74 -11.72 49.76
N VAL A 2 -63.93 -12.77 49.68
CA VAL A 2 -63.10 -13.26 48.57
C VAL A 2 -61.71 -12.63 48.41
N ASP A 3 -60.75 -13.42 48.90
CA ASP A 3 -59.32 -13.46 48.62
C ASP A 3 -58.92 -13.23 47.16
N VAL A 4 -57.80 -12.51 46.98
CA VAL A 4 -56.89 -12.76 45.86
C VAL A 4 -55.49 -12.91 46.44
N THR A 5 -55.14 -14.15 46.77
CA THR A 5 -53.81 -14.53 47.21
C THR A 5 -52.79 -14.29 46.09
N ASN A 6 -51.69 -13.63 46.46
CA ASN A 6 -50.45 -13.54 45.70
C ASN A 6 -50.06 -14.93 45.14
N GLN A 7 -50.08 -15.09 43.82
CA GLN A 7 -49.31 -16.16 43.18
C GLN A 7 -47.83 -15.80 43.33
N GLU A 8 -47.22 -16.29 44.39
CA GLU A 8 -45.77 -16.28 44.57
C GLU A 8 -45.11 -16.80 43.29
N ASN A 9 -44.03 -16.12 42.88
CA ASN A 9 -43.13 -16.55 41.80
C ASN A 9 -42.56 -17.93 42.16
N ALA A 10 -43.31 -18.99 41.86
CA ALA A 10 -42.89 -20.34 42.16
C ALA A 10 -41.57 -20.60 41.42
N THR A 11 -40.55 -20.93 42.20
CA THR A 11 -39.22 -21.29 41.71
C THR A 11 -38.99 -22.77 41.99
N LYS A 12 -38.19 -23.41 41.14
CA LYS A 12 -37.84 -24.82 41.29
C LYS A 12 -36.36 -25.01 41.01
N CYS A 13 -35.73 -25.87 41.80
CA CYS A 13 -34.32 -26.20 41.62
C CYS A 13 -34.12 -27.07 40.38
N CYS A 14 -33.12 -26.74 39.56
CA CYS A 14 -32.69 -27.57 38.44
C CYS A 14 -31.80 -28.71 38.92
N SER A 15 -32.19 -29.96 38.65
CA SER A 15 -31.42 -31.15 39.02
C SER A 15 -30.06 -31.29 38.33
N LYS A 16 -29.78 -30.49 37.27
CA LYS A 16 -28.51 -30.55 36.53
C LYS A 16 -27.51 -29.44 36.90
N CYS A 17 -27.97 -28.24 37.25
CA CYS A 17 -27.07 -27.15 37.67
C CYS A 17 -27.22 -26.72 39.12
N GLY A 18 -28.20 -27.27 39.86
CA GLY A 18 -28.45 -26.95 41.27
C GLY A 18 -29.01 -25.55 41.53
N ILE A 19 -29.22 -24.74 40.49
CA ILE A 19 -29.67 -23.35 40.63
C ILE A 19 -31.20 -23.29 40.69
N LEU A 20 -31.73 -22.47 41.60
CA LEU A 20 -33.15 -22.09 41.65
C LEU A 20 -33.50 -21.26 40.41
N LYS A 21 -34.48 -21.74 39.64
CA LYS A 21 -34.97 -21.05 38.44
C LYS A 21 -36.48 -20.83 38.57
N PRO A 22 -37.01 -19.72 38.04
CA PRO A 22 -38.46 -19.55 37.97
C PRO A 22 -39.07 -20.67 37.10
N LEU A 23 -40.32 -21.05 37.40
CA LEU A 23 -40.98 -22.20 36.75
C LEU A 23 -41.03 -22.08 35.22
N ASP A 24 -41.10 -20.87 34.67
CA ASP A 24 -41.05 -20.61 33.22
C ASP A 24 -39.71 -21.04 32.59
N ARG A 25 -38.64 -21.09 33.37
CA ARG A 25 -37.29 -21.53 32.96
C ARG A 25 -37.04 -23.00 33.24
N ILE A 26 -38.00 -23.71 33.82
CA ILE A 26 -37.98 -25.15 33.99
C ILE A 26 -38.74 -25.81 32.85
N VAL A 27 -38.24 -26.96 32.38
CA VAL A 27 -38.93 -27.73 31.34
C VAL A 27 -40.20 -28.33 31.93
N ARG A 28 -41.33 -28.15 31.25
CA ARG A 28 -42.64 -28.68 31.67
C ARG A 28 -42.53 -30.17 32.00
N ASN A 29 -43.07 -30.57 33.15
CA ASN A 29 -43.07 -31.95 33.68
C ASN A 29 -41.66 -32.56 33.89
N ARG A 30 -40.61 -31.73 34.05
CA ARG A 30 -39.25 -32.18 34.36
C ARG A 30 -38.60 -31.26 35.40
N ASN A 31 -37.63 -31.76 36.14
CA ASN A 31 -36.86 -30.96 37.12
C ASN A 31 -35.55 -30.40 36.54
N ILE A 32 -35.51 -30.09 35.24
CA ILE A 32 -34.30 -29.58 34.57
C ILE A 32 -34.62 -28.23 33.94
N CYS A 33 -33.72 -27.25 34.09
CA CYS A 33 -33.88 -25.95 33.45
C CYS A 33 -33.68 -26.02 31.94
N LYS A 34 -34.31 -25.08 31.22
CA LYS A 34 -34.25 -24.99 29.76
C LYS A 34 -32.81 -24.87 29.26
N ASP A 35 -31.92 -24.17 29.98
CA ASP A 35 -30.51 -23.99 29.59
C ASP A 35 -29.75 -25.32 29.64
N CYS A 36 -29.82 -26.04 30.76
CA CYS A 36 -29.20 -27.35 30.92
C CYS A 36 -29.75 -28.38 29.92
N CYS A 37 -31.05 -28.31 29.63
CA CYS A 37 -31.67 -29.14 28.60
C CYS A 37 -31.15 -28.77 27.20
N ASN A 38 -30.99 -27.49 26.89
CA ASN A 38 -30.46 -26.99 25.63
C ASN A 38 -28.98 -27.36 25.43
N VAL A 39 -28.16 -27.29 26.48
CA VAL A 39 -26.76 -27.75 26.45
C VAL A 39 -26.71 -29.23 26.08
N LYS A 40 -27.48 -30.09 26.78
CA LYS A 40 -27.56 -31.53 26.47
C LYS A 40 -28.02 -31.78 25.04
N ARG A 41 -29.01 -31.03 24.54
CA ARG A 41 -29.47 -31.13 23.15
C ARG A 41 -28.37 -30.76 22.15
N LYS A 42 -27.60 -29.69 22.43
CA LYS A 42 -26.46 -29.27 21.59
C LYS A 42 -25.35 -30.33 21.57
N GLU A 43 -25.02 -30.91 22.72
CA GLU A 43 -24.05 -32.01 22.85
C GLU A 43 -24.49 -33.22 22.02
N ASN A 44 -25.73 -33.68 22.20
CA ASN A 44 -26.30 -34.79 21.42
C ASN A 44 -26.33 -34.51 19.91
N TYR A 45 -26.52 -33.25 19.51
CA TYR A 45 -26.47 -32.85 18.10
C TYR A 45 -25.03 -32.83 17.55
N LYS A 46 -24.06 -32.40 18.36
CA LYS A 46 -22.64 -32.44 17.99
C LYS A 46 -22.13 -33.86 17.83
N ALA A 47 -22.52 -34.77 18.73
CA ALA A 47 -22.14 -36.18 18.72
C ALA A 47 -22.63 -36.97 17.50
N LEU A 48 -23.65 -36.49 16.78
CA LEU A 48 -24.09 -37.12 15.53
C LEU A 48 -23.02 -36.99 14.45
N VAL A 49 -22.52 -38.12 13.95
CA VAL A 49 -21.59 -38.21 12.81
C VAL A 49 -22.39 -38.46 11.53
N LEU A 50 -22.04 -37.75 10.46
CA LEU A 50 -22.58 -37.99 9.11
C LEU A 50 -21.51 -38.72 8.31
N SER A 51 -21.86 -39.82 7.65
CA SER A 51 -20.94 -40.58 6.79
C SER A 51 -21.05 -40.11 5.33
N GLY A 52 -19.91 -40.00 4.64
CA GLY A 52 -19.87 -39.75 3.19
C GLY A 52 -20.23 -40.97 2.36
N ASP A 53 -20.05 -42.18 2.92
CA ASP A 53 -20.22 -43.45 2.21
C ASP A 53 -21.68 -43.95 2.25
N VAL A 54 -22.50 -43.34 3.12
CA VAL A 54 -23.93 -43.68 3.25
C VAL A 54 -24.74 -42.65 2.48
N ASN A 55 -25.42 -43.11 1.43
CA ASN A 55 -26.33 -42.28 0.66
C ASN A 55 -27.71 -42.20 1.32
N LYS A 56 -28.34 -41.04 1.13
CA LYS A 56 -29.68 -40.72 1.61
C LYS A 56 -30.46 -40.01 0.51
N THR A 57 -31.71 -40.40 0.32
CA THR A 57 -32.60 -39.76 -0.65
C THR A 57 -33.18 -38.45 -0.10
N CYS A 58 -33.16 -37.40 -0.92
CA CYS A 58 -33.74 -36.11 -0.59
C CYS A 58 -35.25 -36.09 -0.82
N ASN A 59 -36.06 -35.71 0.18
CA ASN A 59 -37.52 -35.63 0.04
C ASN A 59 -38.02 -34.46 -0.85
N ASN A 60 -37.13 -33.60 -1.35
CA ASN A 60 -37.51 -32.46 -2.20
C ASN A 60 -37.13 -32.68 -3.67
N CYS A 61 -35.90 -33.10 -3.96
CA CYS A 61 -35.46 -33.39 -5.33
C CYS A 61 -35.45 -34.87 -5.68
N ASN A 62 -35.74 -35.77 -4.73
CA ASN A 62 -35.71 -37.23 -4.89
C ASN A 62 -34.36 -37.83 -5.35
N GLU A 63 -33.30 -37.04 -5.36
CA GLU A 63 -31.94 -37.50 -5.67
C GLU A 63 -31.30 -38.20 -4.45
N SER A 64 -30.55 -39.26 -4.71
CA SER A 64 -29.73 -39.95 -3.72
C SER A 64 -28.38 -39.22 -3.58
N LYS A 65 -28.11 -38.66 -2.40
CA LYS A 65 -26.88 -37.89 -2.11
C LYS A 65 -26.19 -38.42 -0.85
N PRO A 66 -24.88 -38.21 -0.68
CA PRO A 66 -24.18 -38.54 0.55
C PRO A 66 -24.81 -37.89 1.78
N GLN A 67 -24.80 -38.56 2.93
CA GLN A 67 -25.38 -38.04 4.18
C GLN A 67 -24.78 -36.68 4.60
N THR A 68 -23.53 -36.40 4.21
CA THR A 68 -22.83 -35.12 4.42
C THR A 68 -23.46 -33.94 3.68
N SER A 69 -24.20 -34.20 2.60
CA SER A 69 -24.97 -33.20 1.83
C SER A 69 -26.30 -32.84 2.49
N PHE A 70 -26.57 -33.34 3.71
CA PHE A 70 -27.77 -33.06 4.49
C PHE A 70 -27.38 -32.41 5.82
N SER A 71 -28.18 -31.44 6.26
CA SER A 71 -28.09 -31.00 7.65
C SER A 71 -28.48 -32.14 8.59
N LYS A 72 -27.82 -32.26 9.75
CA LYS A 72 -28.08 -33.35 10.70
C LYS A 72 -29.57 -33.43 11.02
N ARG A 73 -30.13 -34.66 10.99
CA ARG A 73 -31.55 -34.98 11.23
C ARG A 73 -32.54 -34.43 10.18
N ARG A 74 -32.10 -33.86 9.06
CA ARG A 74 -32.98 -33.40 7.97
C ARG A 74 -33.05 -34.43 6.84
N ASN A 75 -34.18 -34.44 6.14
CA ASN A 75 -34.43 -35.29 4.97
C ASN A 75 -34.38 -34.49 3.65
N PHE A 76 -34.10 -33.20 3.72
CA PHE A 76 -33.87 -32.34 2.55
C PHE A 76 -32.37 -32.07 2.44
N CYS A 77 -31.82 -32.15 1.22
CA CYS A 77 -30.44 -31.83 0.97
C CYS A 77 -30.18 -30.33 1.20
N THR A 78 -28.92 -29.97 1.43
CA THR A 78 -28.50 -28.58 1.64
C THR A 78 -28.89 -27.67 0.49
N ASP A 79 -28.85 -28.20 -0.75
CA ASP A 79 -29.15 -27.44 -1.96
C ASP A 79 -30.62 -27.00 -1.97
N CYS A 80 -31.54 -27.95 -1.80
CA CYS A 80 -32.98 -27.66 -1.70
C CYS A 80 -33.28 -26.75 -0.51
N SER A 81 -32.58 -26.92 0.63
CA SER A 81 -32.75 -26.02 1.78
C SER A 81 -32.27 -24.59 1.49
N ASN A 82 -31.15 -24.45 0.77
CA ASN A 82 -30.61 -23.15 0.36
C ASN A 82 -31.52 -22.48 -0.67
N GLU A 83 -32.04 -23.25 -1.62
CA GLU A 83 -33.01 -22.78 -2.61
C GLU A 83 -34.30 -22.28 -1.97
N MET A 84 -34.90 -23.07 -1.07
CA MET A 84 -36.07 -22.63 -0.30
C MET A 84 -35.79 -21.33 0.48
N ARG A 85 -34.59 -21.18 1.05
CA ARG A 85 -34.18 -19.96 1.76
C ARG A 85 -34.07 -18.75 0.82
N ARG A 86 -33.47 -18.94 -0.36
CA ARG A 86 -33.39 -17.91 -1.41
C ARG A 86 -34.77 -17.50 -1.90
N ASN A 87 -35.64 -18.46 -2.18
CA ASN A 87 -37.01 -18.20 -2.60
C ASN A 87 -37.78 -17.44 -1.51
N LYS A 88 -37.68 -17.87 -0.25
CA LYS A 88 -38.30 -17.17 0.87
C LYS A 88 -37.81 -15.72 1.02
N TYR A 89 -36.52 -15.47 0.81
CA TYR A 89 -35.96 -14.12 0.83
C TYR A 89 -36.45 -13.27 -0.36
N LYS A 90 -36.66 -13.89 -1.53
CA LYS A 90 -37.16 -13.22 -2.73
C LYS A 90 -38.66 -12.89 -2.63
N THR A 91 -39.47 -13.79 -2.08
CA THR A 91 -40.94 -13.66 -2.05
C THR A 91 -41.46 -12.96 -0.81
N ASN A 92 -40.76 -13.01 0.33
CA ASN A 92 -41.18 -12.38 1.57
C ASN A 92 -40.40 -11.07 1.81
N GLU A 93 -41.05 -9.94 1.52
CA GLU A 93 -40.46 -8.62 1.65
C GLU A 93 -40.14 -8.23 3.10
N GLU A 94 -41.00 -8.55 4.06
CA GLU A 94 -40.79 -8.25 5.47
C GLU A 94 -39.52 -8.92 6.00
N LEU A 95 -39.33 -10.21 5.66
CA LEU A 95 -38.12 -10.96 5.99
C LEU A 95 -36.88 -10.30 5.36
N ARG A 96 -36.96 -9.91 4.09
CA ARG A 96 -35.87 -9.25 3.37
C ARG A 96 -35.45 -7.96 4.06
N LEU A 97 -36.40 -7.08 4.37
CA LEU A 97 -36.14 -5.82 5.08
C LEU A 97 -35.52 -6.07 6.45
N LYS A 98 -36.02 -7.05 7.21
CA LYS A 98 -35.45 -7.42 8.51
C LYS A 98 -34.01 -7.90 8.40
N CYS A 99 -33.70 -8.76 7.43
CA CYS A 99 -32.34 -9.24 7.17
C CYS A 99 -31.38 -8.10 6.78
N ILE A 100 -31.82 -7.18 5.92
CA ILE A 100 -31.03 -6.00 5.53
C ILE A 100 -30.75 -5.11 6.73
N LYS A 101 -31.78 -4.83 7.54
CA LYS A 101 -31.66 -4.03 8.77
C LYS A 101 -30.66 -4.66 9.73
N SER A 102 -30.82 -5.94 10.07
CA SER A 102 -29.89 -6.63 10.97
C SER A 102 -28.46 -6.69 10.45
N ALA A 103 -28.26 -6.88 9.14
CA ALA A 103 -26.92 -6.87 8.55
C ALA A 103 -26.28 -5.47 8.61
N THR A 104 -27.08 -4.42 8.43
CA THR A 104 -26.64 -3.03 8.52
C THR A 104 -26.27 -2.65 9.94
N GLU A 105 -27.13 -2.97 10.90
CA GLU A 105 -26.88 -2.76 12.34
C GLU A 105 -25.61 -3.49 12.80
N PHE A 106 -25.42 -4.75 12.38
CA PHE A 106 -24.21 -5.51 12.70
C PHE A 106 -22.95 -4.84 12.15
N LYS A 107 -22.97 -4.34 10.91
CA LYS A 107 -21.84 -3.63 10.30
C LYS A 107 -21.55 -2.33 11.05
N GLN A 108 -22.58 -1.58 11.43
CA GLN A 108 -22.43 -0.34 12.21
C GLN A 108 -21.84 -0.61 13.60
N GLN A 109 -22.37 -1.60 14.33
CA GLN A 109 -21.84 -2.01 15.63
C GLN A 109 -20.36 -2.42 15.54
N ARG A 110 -20.00 -3.24 14.54
CA ARG A 110 -18.60 -3.63 14.29
C ARG A 110 -17.69 -2.45 13.95
N ALA A 111 -18.18 -1.45 13.22
CA ALA A 111 -17.43 -0.24 12.92
C ALA A 111 -17.20 0.61 14.18
N GLU A 112 -18.22 0.73 15.02
CA GLU A 112 -18.15 1.45 16.29
C GLU A 112 -17.19 0.77 17.26
N GLU A 113 -17.26 -0.55 17.41
CA GLU A 113 -16.32 -1.34 18.22
C GLU A 113 -14.86 -1.10 17.79
N ARG A 114 -14.60 -1.11 16.47
CA ARG A 114 -13.25 -0.81 15.93
C ARG A 114 -12.82 0.62 16.21
N ARG A 115 -13.74 1.58 16.11
CA ARG A 115 -13.48 3.00 16.40
C ARG A 115 -13.13 3.19 17.86
N LYS A 116 -13.92 2.61 18.77
CA LYS A 116 -13.71 2.66 20.22
C LYS A 116 -12.37 2.03 20.59
N LYS A 117 -12.08 0.81 20.12
CA LYS A 117 -10.80 0.15 20.35
C LYS A 117 -9.61 1.01 19.89
N LYS A 118 -9.70 1.63 18.71
CA LYS A 118 -8.66 2.53 18.20
C LYS A 118 -8.51 3.78 19.06
N LEU A 119 -9.60 4.32 19.59
CA LEU A 119 -9.60 5.45 20.50
C LEU A 119 -8.93 5.10 21.83
N ASP A 120 -9.22 3.93 22.37
CA ASP A 120 -8.63 3.40 23.60
C ASP A 120 -7.11 3.15 23.43
N GLU A 121 -6.67 2.70 22.24
CA GLU A 121 -5.26 2.42 21.94
C GLU A 121 -4.41 3.68 21.66
N ILE A 122 -4.96 4.67 20.95
CA ILE A 122 -4.18 5.78 20.37
C ILE A 122 -4.54 7.14 20.99
N GLY A 123 -5.75 7.28 21.53
CA GLY A 123 -6.29 8.54 22.03
C GLY A 123 -6.90 9.44 20.94
N ILE A 124 -7.69 10.42 21.38
CA ILE A 124 -8.37 11.39 20.50
C ILE A 124 -7.34 12.31 19.83
N GLY A 125 -7.50 12.56 18.53
CA GLY A 125 -6.64 13.50 17.80
C GLY A 125 -5.23 12.98 17.49
N ASN A 126 -4.94 11.73 17.85
CA ASN A 126 -3.64 11.10 17.66
C ASN A 126 -3.68 10.06 16.53
N LYS A 127 -2.50 9.74 16.01
CA LYS A 127 -2.30 8.73 14.99
C LYS A 127 -0.99 7.99 15.23
N LYS A 128 -1.04 6.66 15.08
CA LYS A 128 0.14 5.81 15.08
C LYS A 128 0.83 5.87 13.71
N CYS A 129 2.09 6.26 13.70
CA CYS A 129 2.89 6.30 12.48
C CYS A 129 3.16 4.88 11.95
N SER A 130 2.91 4.62 10.67
CA SER A 130 3.17 3.29 10.08
C SER A 130 4.66 2.97 9.93
N CYS A 131 5.53 3.97 9.97
CA CYS A 131 6.98 3.79 9.80
C CYS A 131 7.71 3.59 11.14
N CYS A 132 7.43 4.44 12.13
CA CYS A 132 8.13 4.40 13.42
C CYS A 132 7.28 3.84 14.56
N SER A 133 6.01 3.48 14.31
CA SER A 133 5.05 2.95 15.29
C SER A 133 4.75 3.85 16.50
N VAL A 134 5.31 5.06 16.55
CA VAL A 134 5.07 6.06 17.60
C VAL A 134 3.71 6.73 17.39
N ILE A 135 2.97 6.91 18.48
CA ILE A 135 1.74 7.70 18.53
C ILE A 135 2.11 9.18 18.57
N LYS A 136 1.58 9.96 17.62
CA LYS A 136 1.82 11.41 17.51
C LYS A 136 0.50 12.12 17.24
N SER A 137 0.42 13.42 17.54
CA SER A 137 -0.72 14.25 17.12
C SER A 137 -0.92 14.16 15.60
N LYS A 138 -2.18 14.19 15.15
CA LYS A 138 -2.58 14.26 13.74
C LYS A 138 -1.86 15.36 12.96
N ASP A 139 -1.44 16.44 13.62
CA ASP A 139 -0.72 17.57 13.00
C ASP A 139 0.69 17.20 12.53
N ASN A 140 1.25 16.12 13.09
CA ASN A 140 2.51 15.54 12.65
C ASN A 140 2.38 14.71 11.37
N PHE A 141 1.19 14.62 10.78
CA PHE A 141 0.90 13.87 9.56
C PHE A 141 0.39 14.82 8.48
N ARG A 142 0.67 14.49 7.22
CA ARG A 142 -0.01 15.13 6.09
C ARG A 142 -1.41 14.52 5.91
N HIS A 143 -2.30 15.26 5.25
CA HIS A 143 -3.66 14.78 4.97
C HIS A 143 -3.63 13.40 4.30
N ASN A 144 -4.45 12.47 4.83
CA ASN A 144 -4.54 11.07 4.39
C ASN A 144 -3.23 10.26 4.38
N ARG A 145 -2.18 10.68 5.10
CA ARG A 145 -0.91 9.92 5.19
C ARG A 145 -0.77 9.14 6.49
N LEU A 146 -0.25 7.92 6.41
CA LEU A 146 0.01 7.05 7.56
C LEU A 146 1.41 7.24 8.17
N LYS A 147 2.34 7.80 7.40
CA LYS A 147 3.69 8.13 7.85
C LYS A 147 3.70 9.56 8.40
N CYS A 148 4.41 9.79 9.51
CA CYS A 148 4.57 11.13 10.04
C CYS A 148 5.53 11.95 9.18
N LYS A 149 5.40 13.29 9.21
CA LYS A 149 6.20 14.25 8.42
C LYS A 149 7.71 14.01 8.54
N ILE A 150 8.19 13.60 9.73
CA ILE A 150 9.61 13.29 9.97
C ILE A 150 10.02 12.02 9.23
N CYS A 151 9.30 10.91 9.42
CA CYS A 151 9.59 9.66 8.73
C CYS A 151 9.46 9.78 7.20
N GLU A 152 8.51 10.56 6.70
CA GLU A 152 8.42 10.86 5.26
C GLU A 152 9.64 11.66 4.77
N ARG A 153 10.11 12.62 5.58
CA ARG A 153 11.27 13.46 5.26
C ARG A 153 12.58 12.67 5.27
N ASP A 154 12.70 11.71 6.18
CA ASP A 154 13.89 10.91 6.42
C ASP A 154 13.94 9.61 5.61
N GLU A 155 12.86 9.29 4.88
CA GLU A 155 12.88 8.21 3.90
C GLU A 155 14.03 8.47 2.90
N PRO A 156 14.99 7.53 2.74
CA PRO A 156 16.22 7.77 2.00
C PRO A 156 15.99 8.28 0.58
N PHE A 157 14.99 7.75 -0.14
CA PHE A 157 14.71 8.15 -1.50
C PHE A 157 14.04 9.53 -1.61
N GLU A 158 13.07 9.86 -0.76
CA GLU A 158 12.50 11.22 -0.65
C GLU A 158 13.57 12.24 -0.26
N LYS A 159 14.49 11.86 0.64
CA LYS A 159 15.66 12.68 1.00
C LYS A 159 16.57 12.87 -0.20
N PHE A 160 16.80 11.84 -1.01
CA PHE A 160 17.55 11.92 -2.27
C PHE A 160 16.94 12.93 -3.23
N LYS A 161 15.67 12.73 -3.60
CA LYS A 161 14.91 13.60 -4.51
C LYS A 161 14.93 15.07 -4.06
N ARG A 162 14.68 15.32 -2.77
CA ARG A 162 14.68 16.66 -2.19
C ARG A 162 16.06 17.34 -2.30
N ARG A 163 17.15 16.60 -2.08
CA ARG A 163 18.52 17.14 -2.21
C ARG A 163 18.85 17.48 -3.65
N VAL A 164 18.54 16.58 -4.60
CA VAL A 164 18.76 16.82 -6.03
C VAL A 164 17.97 18.03 -6.51
N ARG A 165 16.67 18.09 -6.20
CA ARG A 165 15.82 19.25 -6.51
C ARG A 165 16.36 20.54 -5.89
N GLY A 166 16.80 20.47 -4.63
CA GLY A 166 17.38 21.61 -3.93
C GLY A 166 18.62 22.15 -4.63
N ARG A 167 19.54 21.28 -5.07
CA ARG A 167 20.76 21.71 -5.77
C ARG A 167 20.46 22.48 -7.06
N ILE A 168 19.51 21.99 -7.87
CA ILE A 168 19.10 22.68 -9.10
C ILE A 168 18.43 24.01 -8.74
N TRP A 169 17.52 24.01 -7.75
CA TRP A 169 16.83 25.24 -7.33
C TRP A 169 17.74 26.32 -6.77
N TYR A 170 18.84 25.96 -6.09
CA TYR A 170 19.83 26.93 -5.62
C TYR A 170 20.73 27.45 -6.74
N ALA A 171 20.85 26.72 -7.85
CA ALA A 171 21.71 27.10 -8.96
C ALA A 171 20.99 27.95 -10.01
N ILE A 172 19.68 27.76 -10.20
CA ILE A 172 18.89 28.44 -11.23
C ILE A 172 17.47 28.78 -10.73
N ASP A 173 16.87 29.83 -11.29
CA ASP A 173 15.43 30.04 -11.20
C ASP A 173 14.72 29.04 -12.14
N LYS A 174 13.95 28.14 -11.54
CA LYS A 174 13.47 26.94 -12.21
C LYS A 174 12.19 27.22 -13.00
N GLU A 175 12.29 27.10 -14.32
CA GLU A 175 11.13 27.14 -15.21
C GLU A 175 10.43 25.77 -15.30
N TRP A 176 11.20 24.68 -15.27
CA TRP A 176 10.67 23.34 -15.48
C TRP A 176 10.68 22.43 -14.24
N PRO A 177 9.88 21.34 -14.26
CA PRO A 177 10.00 20.27 -13.28
C PRO A 177 11.42 19.69 -13.27
N THR A 178 11.89 19.26 -12.10
CA THR A 178 13.26 18.71 -11.94
C THR A 178 13.55 17.52 -12.86
N ILE A 179 12.53 16.70 -13.15
CA ILE A 179 12.62 15.57 -14.07
C ILE A 179 13.06 16.01 -15.48
N LYS A 180 12.62 17.19 -15.94
CA LYS A 180 13.01 17.71 -17.27
C LYS A 180 14.49 18.08 -17.31
N TYR A 181 15.02 18.71 -16.25
CA TYR A 181 16.45 19.03 -16.14
C TYR A 181 17.31 17.78 -16.03
N LEU A 182 16.87 16.78 -15.26
CA LEU A 182 17.60 15.52 -15.14
C LEU A 182 17.60 14.74 -16.45
N GLY A 183 16.55 14.85 -17.28
CA GLY A 183 16.41 14.07 -18.51
C GLY A 183 15.98 12.61 -18.28
N CYS A 184 15.51 12.31 -17.06
CA CYS A 184 14.97 11.00 -16.66
C CYS A 184 14.12 11.15 -15.39
N SER A 185 13.36 10.11 -15.05
CA SER A 185 12.62 10.03 -13.79
C SER A 185 13.56 9.97 -12.59
N SER A 186 13.06 10.32 -11.40
CA SER A 186 13.88 10.22 -10.19
C SER A 186 14.32 8.80 -9.83
N ASN A 187 13.58 7.78 -10.29
CA ASN A 187 13.93 6.38 -10.08
C ASN A 187 15.09 5.97 -11.00
N GLU A 188 15.00 6.28 -12.29
CA GLU A 188 16.07 6.04 -13.27
C GLU A 188 17.34 6.79 -12.87
N TYR A 189 17.19 8.04 -12.40
CA TYR A 189 18.34 8.79 -11.92
C TYR A 189 19.03 8.11 -10.73
N LEU A 190 18.25 7.56 -9.79
CA LEU A 190 18.81 6.80 -8.69
C LEU A 190 19.51 5.52 -9.18
N GLN A 191 18.91 4.81 -10.13
CA GLN A 191 19.50 3.60 -10.73
C GLN A 191 20.85 3.91 -11.37
N TRP A 192 20.94 4.96 -12.19
CA TRP A 192 22.20 5.43 -12.76
C TRP A 192 23.24 5.71 -11.68
N ILE A 193 22.89 6.50 -10.67
CA ILE A 193 23.83 6.89 -9.61
C ILE A 193 24.33 5.69 -8.82
N LEU A 194 23.48 4.69 -8.54
CA LEU A 194 23.86 3.49 -7.79
C LEU A 194 24.53 2.41 -8.66
N HIS A 195 24.41 2.49 -9.98
CA HIS A 195 25.06 1.55 -10.91
C HIS A 195 26.59 1.73 -10.96
N ASN A 196 27.07 2.95 -10.68
CA ASN A 196 28.49 3.31 -10.75
C ASN A 196 29.38 2.60 -9.71
N ASP A 197 28.91 2.42 -8.47
CA ASP A 197 29.70 1.77 -7.41
C ASP A 197 28.77 1.11 -6.39
N GLN A 198 29.00 -0.17 -6.13
CA GLN A 198 28.21 -0.97 -5.18
C GLN A 198 28.39 -0.52 -3.72
N ASN A 199 29.49 0.17 -3.40
CA ASN A 199 29.75 0.68 -2.06
C ASN A 199 28.95 1.96 -1.75
N TYR A 200 28.35 2.58 -2.76
CA TYR A 200 27.56 3.79 -2.60
C TYR A 200 26.10 3.46 -2.39
N THR A 201 25.56 3.87 -1.24
CA THR A 201 24.16 3.66 -0.86
C THR A 201 23.49 4.99 -0.52
N LEU A 202 22.16 4.99 -0.44
CA LEU A 202 21.41 6.19 -0.05
C LEU A 202 21.68 6.61 1.41
N GLU A 203 22.03 5.65 2.27
CA GLU A 203 22.31 5.84 3.70
C GLU A 203 23.66 6.52 3.92
N ASN A 204 24.67 6.15 3.13
CA ASN A 204 26.03 6.68 3.26
C ASN A 204 26.29 7.93 2.39
N ARG A 205 25.34 8.29 1.51
CA ARG A 205 25.35 9.53 0.72
C ARG A 205 25.52 10.77 1.60
N GLY A 206 26.42 11.67 1.19
CA GLY A 206 26.75 12.89 1.90
C GLY A 206 27.92 12.73 2.87
N LYS A 207 28.11 11.53 3.42
CA LYS A 207 29.26 11.19 4.28
C LYS A 207 30.39 10.54 3.49
N VAL A 208 30.08 9.50 2.72
CA VAL A 208 31.06 8.71 1.96
C VAL A 208 31.23 9.28 0.55
N TRP A 209 30.13 9.61 -0.12
CA TRP A 209 30.13 10.06 -1.50
C TRP A 209 29.12 11.18 -1.75
N HIS A 210 29.37 11.99 -2.77
CA HIS A 210 28.53 13.09 -3.25
C HIS A 210 28.16 12.88 -4.72
N ILE A 211 27.15 13.60 -5.20
CA ILE A 211 26.87 13.69 -6.64
C ILE A 211 27.73 14.83 -7.17
N ASP A 212 28.58 14.54 -8.14
CA ASP A 212 29.42 15.50 -8.85
C ASP A 212 28.90 15.70 -10.28
N HIS A 213 29.28 16.82 -10.89
CA HIS A 213 29.12 17.06 -12.32
C HIS A 213 30.47 16.85 -12.99
N VAL A 214 30.48 15.95 -13.98
CA VAL A 214 31.71 15.56 -14.69
C VAL A 214 32.29 16.75 -15.41
N ILE A 215 31.44 17.44 -16.19
CA ILE A 215 31.71 18.78 -16.66
C ILE A 215 31.11 19.77 -15.64
N PRO A 216 31.93 20.58 -14.96
CA PRO A 216 31.46 21.46 -13.88
C PRO A 216 30.40 22.44 -14.37
N ILE A 217 29.37 22.69 -13.53
CA ILE A 217 28.27 23.63 -13.82
C ILE A 217 28.82 25.02 -14.21
N SER A 218 29.94 25.44 -13.62
CA SER A 218 30.56 26.75 -13.89
C SER A 218 31.06 26.93 -15.33
N THR A 219 31.10 25.87 -16.14
CA THR A 219 31.49 25.93 -17.56
C THR A 219 30.33 26.27 -18.49
N PHE A 220 29.09 26.24 -17.99
CA PHE A 220 27.87 26.49 -18.75
C PHE A 220 27.35 27.90 -18.49
N ASP A 221 26.77 28.53 -19.51
CA ASP A 221 25.97 29.74 -19.32
C ASP A 221 24.58 29.35 -18.78
N LEU A 222 24.35 29.62 -17.51
CA LEU A 222 23.08 29.32 -16.85
C LEU A 222 21.95 30.30 -17.21
N ASN A 223 22.20 31.35 -18.01
CA ASN A 223 21.12 32.16 -18.57
C ASN A 223 20.50 31.49 -19.81
N ASP A 224 21.29 30.65 -20.50
CA ASP A 224 20.82 29.84 -21.62
C ASP A 224 20.10 28.58 -21.12
N LYS A 225 18.80 28.53 -21.41
CA LYS A 225 17.93 27.44 -21.00
C LYS A 225 18.36 26.08 -21.55
N TYR A 226 18.93 26.06 -22.75
CA TYR A 226 19.40 24.82 -23.36
C TYR A 226 20.64 24.29 -22.62
N GLN A 227 21.59 25.17 -22.31
CA GLN A 227 22.75 24.81 -21.50
C GLN A 227 22.39 24.37 -20.08
N GLN A 228 21.34 24.94 -19.47
CA GLN A 228 20.83 24.43 -18.19
C GLN A 228 20.41 22.94 -18.28
N LEU A 229 19.74 22.54 -19.35
CA LEU A 229 19.27 21.15 -19.54
C LEU A 229 20.45 20.18 -19.70
N ILE A 230 21.49 20.59 -20.41
CA ILE A 230 22.72 19.78 -20.57
C ILE A 230 23.48 19.72 -19.24
N ALA A 231 23.65 20.86 -18.56
CA ALA A 231 24.42 20.97 -17.34
C ALA A 231 23.90 20.05 -16.23
N PHE A 232 22.58 20.02 -15.99
CA PHE A 232 21.95 19.24 -14.92
C PHE A 232 21.49 17.83 -15.33
N ASN A 233 21.75 17.41 -16.56
CA ASN A 233 21.33 16.09 -17.04
C ASN A 233 22.02 14.97 -16.27
N TRP A 234 21.34 13.84 -16.09
CA TRP A 234 21.92 12.67 -15.43
C TRP A 234 23.20 12.20 -16.12
N ARG A 235 23.30 12.36 -17.44
CA ARG A 235 24.48 12.02 -18.23
C ARG A 235 25.70 12.88 -17.90
N ASN A 236 25.54 14.08 -17.35
CA ASN A 236 26.65 14.91 -16.88
C ASN A 236 26.93 14.72 -15.38
N THR A 237 26.32 13.73 -14.73
CA THR A 237 26.47 13.52 -13.28
C THR A 237 26.99 12.13 -12.95
N MET A 238 27.79 12.04 -11.89
CA MET A 238 28.30 10.77 -11.37
C MET A 238 28.40 10.82 -9.85
N PRO A 239 28.36 9.67 -9.15
CA PRO A 239 28.80 9.65 -7.77
C PRO A 239 30.33 9.76 -7.69
N LEU A 240 30.82 10.48 -6.69
CA LEU A 240 32.24 10.64 -6.43
C LEU A 240 32.48 10.63 -4.92
N ALA A 241 33.61 10.08 -4.47
CA ALA A 241 33.96 10.09 -3.06
C ALA A 241 33.95 11.53 -2.51
N ALA A 242 33.41 11.72 -1.31
CA ALA A 242 33.19 13.07 -0.76
C ALA A 242 34.51 13.87 -0.66
N LYS A 243 35.62 13.19 -0.31
CA LYS A 243 36.95 13.79 -0.24
C LYS A 243 37.46 14.22 -1.63
N GLU A 244 37.25 13.39 -2.65
CA GLU A 244 37.69 13.65 -4.02
C GLU A 244 36.89 14.80 -4.64
N ASN A 245 35.57 14.79 -4.46
CA ASN A 245 34.67 15.84 -4.91
C ASN A 245 35.06 17.22 -4.32
N LEU A 246 35.31 17.27 -3.01
CA LEU A 246 35.75 18.50 -2.35
C LEU A 246 37.11 18.99 -2.84
N SER A 247 38.01 18.07 -3.19
CA SER A 247 39.36 18.40 -3.70
C SER A 247 39.34 18.82 -5.18
N LYS A 248 38.45 18.23 -5.98
CA LYS A 248 38.27 18.51 -7.43
C LYS A 248 37.75 19.93 -7.67
N ASN A 249 36.76 20.36 -6.90
CA ASN A 249 36.09 21.65 -7.10
C ASN A 249 35.57 21.76 -8.57
N ASN A 250 35.95 22.81 -9.30
CA ASN A 250 35.57 23.07 -10.69
C ASN A 250 36.63 22.62 -11.71
N LYS A 251 37.60 21.79 -11.32
CA LYS A 251 38.63 21.29 -12.24
C LYS A 251 38.04 20.23 -13.16
N ILE A 252 38.46 20.26 -14.41
CA ILE A 252 38.14 19.24 -15.41
C ILE A 252 39.30 18.25 -15.46
N LEU A 253 39.04 16.98 -15.16
CA LEU A 253 40.04 15.92 -15.13
C LEU A 253 39.79 14.98 -16.32
N LEU A 254 40.71 14.94 -17.29
CA LEU A 254 40.56 14.06 -18.46
C LEU A 254 40.33 12.59 -18.10
N PRO A 255 41.09 11.98 -17.16
CA PRO A 255 40.87 10.58 -16.80
C PRO A 255 39.46 10.32 -16.25
N GLN A 256 38.88 11.28 -15.54
CA GLN A 256 37.52 11.17 -15.01
C GLN A 256 36.48 11.23 -16.14
N ILE A 257 36.66 12.13 -17.11
CA ILE A 257 35.76 12.22 -18.26
C ILE A 257 35.80 10.93 -19.07
N GLU A 258 37.00 10.40 -19.34
CA GLU A 258 37.16 9.16 -20.09
C GLU A 258 36.50 7.97 -19.39
N GLN A 259 36.76 7.81 -18.08
CA GLN A 259 36.12 6.76 -17.28
C GLN A 259 34.60 6.89 -17.27
N HIS A 260 34.08 8.10 -17.04
CA HIS A 260 32.65 8.36 -17.03
C HIS A 260 32.00 8.11 -18.38
N TYR A 261 32.64 8.53 -19.47
CA TYR A 261 32.12 8.35 -20.82
C TYR A 261 32.05 6.87 -21.20
N ASN A 262 33.09 6.09 -20.90
CA ASN A 262 33.08 4.64 -21.10
C ASN A 262 31.96 3.96 -20.30
N HIS A 263 31.77 4.40 -19.05
CA HIS A 263 30.70 3.88 -18.21
C HIS A 263 29.30 4.23 -18.73
N LEU A 264 29.09 5.46 -19.23
CA LEU A 264 27.85 5.85 -19.89
C LEU A 264 27.53 4.98 -21.10
N LEU A 265 28.51 4.73 -21.98
CA LEU A 265 28.32 3.89 -23.16
C LEU A 265 27.90 2.48 -22.77
N GLN A 266 28.53 1.92 -21.74
CA GLN A 266 28.15 0.61 -21.23
C GLN A 266 26.73 0.60 -20.67
N TYR A 267 26.37 1.56 -19.83
CA TYR A 267 25.02 1.66 -19.26
C TYR A 267 23.94 1.85 -20.35
N HIS A 268 24.22 2.67 -21.36
CA HIS A 268 23.34 2.87 -22.51
C HIS A 268 23.12 1.57 -23.30
N LYS A 269 24.19 0.80 -23.53
CA LYS A 269 24.10 -0.51 -24.19
C LYS A 269 23.29 -1.52 -23.38
N GLU A 270 23.53 -1.59 -22.07
CA GLU A 270 22.82 -2.52 -21.17
C GLU A 270 21.32 -2.24 -21.07
N ASN A 271 20.94 -0.96 -21.13
CA ASN A 271 19.53 -0.53 -20.99
C ASN A 271 18.84 -0.24 -22.34
N ASN A 272 19.51 -0.49 -23.47
CA ASN A 272 19.02 -0.18 -24.82
C ASN A 272 18.56 1.28 -24.98
N ILE A 273 19.36 2.22 -24.48
CA ILE A 273 19.10 3.66 -24.56
C ILE A 273 20.03 4.27 -25.61
N GLU A 274 19.48 5.03 -26.54
CA GLU A 274 20.30 5.79 -27.50
C GLU A 274 21.01 6.96 -26.81
N MET A 275 22.31 7.11 -27.11
CA MET A 275 23.13 8.21 -26.59
C MET A 275 22.86 9.47 -27.42
N PRO A 276 22.32 10.56 -26.83
CA PRO A 276 22.08 11.78 -27.59
C PRO A 276 23.40 12.42 -28.03
N GLN A 277 23.42 12.93 -29.26
CA GLN A 277 24.62 13.47 -29.90
C GLN A 277 25.24 14.62 -29.09
N GLU A 278 24.42 15.40 -28.40
CA GLU A 278 24.85 16.61 -27.72
C GLU A 278 25.74 16.31 -26.51
N PHE A 279 25.58 15.12 -25.90
CA PHE A 279 26.47 14.65 -24.85
C PHE A 279 27.74 14.01 -25.41
N ILE A 280 27.68 13.37 -26.59
CA ILE A 280 28.87 12.89 -27.31
C ILE A 280 29.77 14.09 -27.62
N ASP A 281 29.18 15.14 -28.19
CA ASP A 281 29.89 16.38 -28.54
C ASP A 281 30.43 17.10 -27.29
N LEU A 282 29.65 17.11 -26.20
CA LEU A 282 30.08 17.69 -24.92
C LEU A 282 31.36 17.02 -24.41
N PHE A 283 31.39 15.69 -24.31
CA PHE A 283 32.57 14.99 -23.79
C PHE A 283 33.74 15.04 -24.79
N ALA A 284 33.48 14.92 -26.09
CA ALA A 284 34.51 15.03 -27.12
C ALA A 284 35.25 16.38 -27.06
N LYS A 285 34.52 17.50 -26.86
CA LYS A 285 35.10 18.84 -26.68
C LYS A 285 36.11 18.91 -25.52
N HIS A 286 35.94 18.11 -24.48
CA HIS A 286 36.83 18.12 -23.32
C HIS A 286 37.91 17.04 -23.36
N LEU A 287 37.80 16.05 -24.25
CA LEU A 287 38.77 14.97 -24.43
C LEU A 287 39.81 15.26 -25.53
N VAL A 288 39.43 15.93 -26.63
CA VAL A 288 40.27 15.97 -27.86
C VAL A 288 41.23 17.17 -27.90
N ASP A 289 40.88 18.30 -27.31
CA ASP A 289 41.74 19.48 -27.06
C ASP A 289 40.77 20.58 -26.60
N GLY A 290 41.18 21.49 -25.71
CA GLY A 290 40.32 22.55 -25.14
C GLY A 290 39.72 23.60 -26.11
N LYS A 291 39.34 23.22 -27.34
CA LYS A 291 38.62 24.01 -28.33
C LYS A 291 37.29 23.33 -28.70
N PRO A 292 36.15 24.03 -28.65
CA PRO A 292 34.86 23.46 -29.03
C PRO A 292 34.83 23.00 -30.49
N LEU A 293 34.26 21.82 -30.74
CA LEU A 293 33.59 21.56 -32.01
C LEU A 293 32.45 22.58 -32.14
N LYS A 294 32.38 23.26 -33.29
CA LYS A 294 31.33 24.26 -33.56
C LYS A 294 29.95 23.62 -33.35
N PRO A 295 28.99 24.32 -32.72
CA PRO A 295 27.64 23.81 -32.56
C PRO A 295 27.08 23.42 -33.93
N SER A 296 26.63 22.18 -34.06
CA SER A 296 25.71 21.82 -35.14
C SER A 296 24.45 22.66 -34.94
N LEU A 297 24.10 23.46 -35.96
CA LEU A 297 22.90 24.29 -35.99
C LEU A 297 21.66 23.42 -35.69
N PRO A 298 20.62 23.99 -35.06
CA PRO A 298 19.49 23.22 -34.56
C PRO A 298 18.77 22.47 -35.69
N LEU A 299 18.46 21.20 -35.44
CA LEU A 299 17.52 20.42 -36.24
C LEU A 299 16.21 21.20 -36.29
N THR A 300 15.84 21.61 -37.49
CA THR A 300 14.54 22.23 -37.80
C THR A 300 13.43 21.40 -37.19
N ILE A 301 12.59 22.06 -36.38
CA ILE A 301 11.33 21.51 -35.87
C ILE A 301 10.45 21.20 -37.09
N GLY A 302 10.48 19.95 -37.52
CA GLY A 302 9.58 19.40 -38.53
C GLY A 302 8.51 18.58 -37.84
N ASN A 303 7.36 19.21 -37.55
CA ASN A 303 6.03 18.64 -37.72
C ASN A 303 4.97 19.68 -37.31
N VAL A 304 4.72 20.62 -38.22
CA VAL A 304 3.38 21.17 -38.38
C VAL A 304 2.62 20.10 -39.15
N ARG A 305 1.69 19.40 -38.50
CA ARG A 305 0.58 18.78 -39.22
C ARG A 305 -0.56 19.78 -39.16
N GLU A 306 -0.80 20.38 -40.32
CA GLU A 306 -2.02 21.09 -40.68
C GLU A 306 -3.21 20.16 -40.48
N GLU A 307 -4.16 20.55 -39.65
CA GLU A 307 -5.55 20.10 -39.76
C GLU A 307 -6.29 21.17 -40.58
N LEU A 308 -6.46 20.89 -41.87
CA LEU A 308 -7.55 21.40 -42.68
C LEU A 308 -8.26 20.19 -43.29
N GLY A 309 -9.48 19.95 -42.82
CA GLY A 309 -10.37 18.84 -43.17
C GLY A 309 -11.44 18.67 -42.11
#